data_AF-A0A2W6PCS7-F1
#
_entry.id   AF-A0A2W6PCS7-F1
#
_cell.length_a   1.000
_cell.length_b   1.000
_cell.length_c   1.000
_cell.angle_alpha   90.00
_cell.angle_beta   90.00
_cell.angle_gamma   90.00
#
_symmetry.space_group_name_H-M   'P 1'
#
loop_
_entity.id
_entity.type
_entity.pdbx_description
1 polymer ?
#
loop_
_entity_poly.entity_id
_entity_poly.type
_entity_poly.pdbx_seq_one_letter_code
_entity_poly.pdbx_strand_id
1 'polypeptide(L)'
;MIVISRHVAIPDGELEITAIRAQGAGGQHVNKTSTAIHLRFDIRASSLPEYYKERLLAASHHLISSDGVIVIKAQEYRSQELNREAALARLVAVIKELTTEQKARRPPQSAQRSGIKRRNGW
;
A
#
# COMPACT_ATOMS: atom_id res chain seq x y z
N MET A 1 -14.60 -8.46 2.21
CA MET A 1 -15.23 -7.17 2.55
C MET A 1 -14.33 -6.44 3.52
N ILE A 2 -13.88 -5.22 3.17
CA ILE A 2 -13.07 -4.35 4.02
C ILE A 2 -13.93 -3.20 4.50
N VAL A 3 -14.15 -3.12 5.81
CA VAL A 3 -14.94 -2.06 6.41
C VAL A 3 -14.03 -0.87 6.72
N ILE A 4 -14.25 0.25 6.02
CA ILE A 4 -13.53 1.50 6.26
C ILE A 4 -14.23 2.32 7.33
N SER A 5 -15.55 2.40 7.25
CA SER A 5 -16.41 3.18 8.15
C SER A 5 -17.80 2.55 8.23
N ARG A 6 -18.61 3.02 9.18
CA ARG A 6 -19.99 2.55 9.40
C ARG A 6 -20.84 2.47 8.12
N HIS A 7 -20.61 3.35 7.15
CA HIS A 7 -21.37 3.43 5.90
C HIS A 7 -20.52 3.14 4.66
N VAL A 8 -19.24 2.78 4.82
CA VAL A 8 -18.32 2.58 3.69
C VAL A 8 -17.58 1.27 3.86
N ALA A 9 -17.85 0.35 2.95
CA ALA A 9 -17.16 -0.92 2.82
C ALA A 9 -16.68 -1.10 1.39
N ILE A 10 -15.46 -1.60 1.23
CA ILE A 10 -14.86 -1.93 -0.05
C ILE A 10 -14.94 -3.45 -0.20
N PRO A 11 -15.61 -4.00 -1.23
CA PRO A 11 -15.58 -5.43 -1.48
C PRO A 11 -14.15 -5.86 -1.82
N ASP A 12 -13.75 -7.05 -1.37
CA ASP A 12 -12.41 -7.57 -1.63
C ASP A 12 -12.11 -7.76 -3.12
N GLY A 13 -13.14 -7.94 -3.94
CA GLY A 13 -13.03 -8.02 -5.41
C GLY A 13 -12.69 -6.69 -6.11
N GLU A 14 -12.83 -5.54 -5.44
CA GLU A 14 -12.38 -4.24 -5.99
C GLU A 14 -10.88 -3.98 -5.75
N LEU A 15 -10.22 -4.86 -5.00
CA LEU A 15 -8.81 -4.75 -4.67
C LEU A 15 -8.00 -5.65 -5.58
N GLU A 16 -7.15 -5.04 -6.40
CA GLU A 16 -6.24 -5.79 -7.24
C GLU A 16 -5.00 -6.16 -6.41
N ILE A 17 -4.94 -7.41 -5.98
CA ILE A 17 -3.83 -7.95 -5.18
C ILE A 17 -2.98 -8.83 -6.07
N THR A 18 -1.79 -8.35 -6.43
CA THR A 18 -0.81 -9.09 -7.23
C THR A 18 0.33 -9.60 -6.34
N ALA A 19 0.54 -10.91 -6.33
CA ALA A 19 1.74 -11.47 -5.70
C ALA A 19 2.95 -11.22 -6.61
N ILE A 20 3.97 -10.55 -6.07
CA ILE A 20 5.21 -10.25 -6.77
C ILE A 20 6.38 -10.98 -6.12
N ARG A 21 7.45 -11.16 -6.89
CA ARG A 21 8.69 -11.73 -6.37
C ARG A 21 9.38 -10.66 -5.52
N ALA A 22 9.75 -11.00 -4.29
CA ALA A 22 10.52 -10.10 -3.43
C ALA A 22 11.90 -9.84 -4.07
N GLN A 23 12.21 -8.59 -4.39
CA GLN A 23 13.47 -8.24 -5.04
C GLN A 23 14.54 -7.98 -3.96
N GLY A 24 15.26 -9.04 -3.56
CA GLY A 24 16.40 -8.97 -2.64
C GLY A 24 17.75 -9.05 -3.37
N ALA A 25 18.70 -8.19 -2.99
CA ALA A 25 20.07 -8.23 -3.53
C ALA A 25 20.83 -9.47 -3.00
N GLY A 26 21.15 -10.38 -3.92
CA GLY A 26 22.21 -11.40 -3.87
C GLY A 26 22.77 -11.84 -2.51
N GLY A 27 22.28 -12.98 -2.03
CA GLY A 27 22.92 -13.83 -1.02
C GLY A 27 22.38 -15.25 -1.17
N GLN A 28 23.23 -16.26 -1.05
CA GLN A 28 22.95 -17.69 -1.34
C GLN A 28 21.86 -18.29 -0.43
N HIS A 29 20.60 -17.85 -0.57
CA HIS A 29 19.35 -18.53 -0.18
C HIS A 29 18.11 -17.65 -0.53
N VAL A 30 18.19 -16.78 -1.55
CA VAL A 30 17.12 -15.81 -1.89
C VAL A 30 16.20 -16.28 -3.03
N ASN A 31 16.33 -17.53 -3.44
CA ASN A 31 15.41 -18.13 -4.40
C ASN A 31 14.22 -18.72 -3.66
N LYS A 32 13.00 -18.20 -3.90
CA LYS A 32 11.99 -18.91 -4.72
C LYS A 32 10.53 -18.51 -4.45
N THR A 33 10.20 -17.83 -3.36
CA THR A 33 8.79 -17.62 -3.00
C THR A 33 8.30 -16.19 -3.29
N SER A 34 7.24 -16.07 -4.09
CA SER A 34 6.51 -14.82 -4.35
C SER A 34 5.73 -14.39 -3.10
N THR A 35 6.45 -13.99 -2.05
CA THR A 35 5.85 -13.62 -0.76
C THR A 35 5.37 -12.18 -0.75
N ALA A 36 5.95 -11.32 -1.59
CA ALA A 36 5.62 -9.91 -1.62
C ALA A 36 4.25 -9.70 -2.28
N ILE A 37 3.46 -8.80 -1.70
CA ILE A 37 2.14 -8.44 -2.17
C ILE A 37 2.16 -7.00 -2.68
N HIS A 38 1.61 -6.81 -3.86
CA HIS A 38 1.34 -5.53 -4.47
C HIS A 38 -0.17 -5.32 -4.52
N LEU A 39 -0.67 -4.42 -3.70
CA LEU A 39 -2.08 -4.04 -3.65
C LEU A 39 -2.26 -2.76 -4.45
N ARG A 40 -3.16 -2.80 -5.42
CA ARG A 40 -3.61 -1.66 -6.20
C ARG A 40 -5.10 -1.45 -5.92
N PHE A 41 -5.47 -0.23 -5.60
CA PHE A 41 -6.84 0.18 -5.38
C PHE A 41 -7.14 1.45 -6.17
N ASP A 42 -8.08 1.37 -7.10
CA ASP A 42 -8.48 2.49 -7.94
C ASP A 42 -9.62 3.25 -7.26
N ILE A 43 -9.34 4.49 -6.84
CA ILE A 43 -10.31 5.30 -6.12
C ILE A 43 -11.47 5.68 -7.05
N ARG A 44 -11.20 5.94 -8.34
CA ARG A 44 -12.21 6.40 -9.29
C ARG A 44 -13.16 5.28 -9.67
N ALA A 45 -12.62 4.09 -9.93
CA ALA A 45 -13.39 2.90 -10.28
C ALA A 45 -14.07 2.22 -9.07
N SER A 46 -13.69 2.57 -7.84
CA SER A 46 -14.30 1.99 -6.64
C SER A 46 -15.76 2.39 -6.42
N SER A 47 -16.47 1.58 -5.64
CA SER A 47 -17.83 1.87 -5.15
C SER A 47 -17.88 2.91 -4.01
N LEU A 48 -16.78 3.64 -3.78
CA LEU A 48 -16.73 4.67 -2.75
C LEU A 48 -17.67 5.84 -3.06
N PRO A 49 -18.26 6.50 -2.05
CA PRO A 49 -19.00 7.74 -2.24
C PRO A 49 -18.11 8.84 -2.81
N GLU A 50 -18.68 9.75 -3.60
CA GLU A 50 -17.93 10.88 -4.23
C GLU A 50 -17.15 11.70 -3.21
N TYR A 51 -17.73 11.96 -2.04
CA TYR A 51 -17.04 12.63 -0.94
C TYR A 51 -15.72 11.95 -0.57
N TYR A 52 -15.67 10.62 -0.49
CA TYR A 52 -14.42 9.90 -0.22
C TYR A 52 -13.46 9.97 -1.41
N LYS A 53 -13.98 9.86 -2.64
CA LYS A 53 -13.17 9.95 -3.86
C LYS A 53 -12.46 11.30 -3.95
N GLU A 54 -13.19 12.40 -3.82
CA GLU A 54 -12.63 13.76 -3.86
C GLU A 54 -11.59 13.97 -2.77
N ARG A 55 -11.84 13.48 -1.55
CA ARG A 55 -10.93 13.62 -0.41
C ARG A 55 -9.62 12.86 -0.62
N LEU A 56 -9.71 11.63 -1.13
CA LEU A 56 -8.55 10.82 -1.44
C LEU A 56 -7.79 11.37 -2.66
N LEU A 57 -8.48 11.89 -3.67
CA LEU A 57 -7.86 12.53 -4.85
C LEU A 57 -7.19 13.87 -4.51
N ALA A 58 -7.77 14.65 -3.59
CA ALA A 58 -7.17 15.88 -3.08
C ALA A 58 -6.01 15.64 -2.10
N ALA A 59 -5.90 14.42 -1.57
CA ALA A 59 -4.80 14.03 -0.70
C ALA A 59 -3.52 13.78 -1.51
N SER A 60 -2.52 14.63 -1.29
CA SER A 60 -1.19 14.42 -1.85
C SER A 60 -0.41 13.45 -0.97
N HIS A 61 -0.64 12.15 -1.15
CA HIS A 61 0.09 11.09 -0.46
C HIS A 61 1.04 10.36 -1.41
N HIS A 62 2.23 9.97 -0.94
CA HIS A 62 3.25 9.28 -1.76
C HIS A 62 2.82 7.88 -2.26
N LEU A 63 1.73 7.35 -1.71
CA LEU A 63 1.14 6.07 -2.12
C LEU A 63 0.02 6.24 -3.16
N ILE A 64 -0.44 7.48 -3.37
CA ILE A 64 -1.49 7.81 -4.34
C ILE A 64 -0.80 8.31 -5.61
N SER A 65 -1.08 7.65 -6.72
CA SER A 65 -0.65 8.12 -8.03
C SER A 65 -1.52 9.28 -8.50
N SER A 66 -1.01 10.11 -9.41
CA SER A 66 -1.75 11.25 -9.99
C SER A 66 -3.05 10.83 -10.70
N ASP A 67 -3.15 9.57 -11.09
CA ASP A 67 -4.36 9.00 -11.70
C ASP A 67 -5.46 8.65 -10.67
N GLY A 68 -5.18 8.79 -9.37
CA GLY A 68 -6.13 8.44 -8.31
C GLY A 68 -6.09 6.97 -7.91
N VAL A 69 -4.92 6.35 -8.02
CA VAL A 69 -4.72 4.94 -7.71
C VAL A 69 -3.83 4.82 -6.49
N ILE A 70 -4.31 4.13 -5.45
CA ILE A 70 -3.51 3.78 -4.27
C ILE A 70 -2.71 2.53 -4.58
N VAL A 71 -1.40 2.62 -4.37
CA VAL A 71 -0.47 1.51 -4.61
C VAL A 71 0.29 1.22 -3.32
N ILE A 72 0.10 0.03 -2.77
CA ILE A 72 0.72 -0.43 -1.52
C ILE A 72 1.54 -1.68 -1.80
N LYS A 73 2.78 -1.69 -1.31
CA LYS A 73 3.69 -2.84 -1.39
C LYS A 73 3.98 -3.36 0.00
N ALA A 74 3.73 -4.65 0.23
CA ALA A 74 4.01 -5.34 1.47
C ALA A 74 4.96 -6.52 1.20
N GLN A 75 6.14 -6.49 1.82
CA GLN A 75 7.17 -7.52 1.68
C GLN A 75 7.94 -7.75 2.99
N GLU A 76 7.32 -7.37 4.11
CA GLU A 76 7.93 -7.42 5.44
C GLU A 76 8.03 -8.85 5.97
N TYR A 77 7.11 -9.70 5.55
CA TYR A 77 6.99 -11.07 6.04
C TYR A 77 7.44 -12.10 5.01
N ARG A 78 7.80 -13.30 5.49
CA ARG A 78 8.09 -14.46 4.64
C ARG A 78 6.84 -15.22 4.19
N SER A 79 5.66 -14.86 4.69
CA SER A 79 4.38 -15.46 4.29
C SER A 79 3.59 -14.48 3.42
N GLN A 80 3.05 -14.99 2.31
CA GLN A 80 2.19 -14.20 1.41
C GLN A 80 0.94 -13.70 2.12
N GLU A 81 0.35 -14.53 2.98
CA GLU A 81 -0.84 -14.18 3.77
C GLU A 81 -0.58 -13.00 4.70
N LEU A 82 0.49 -13.07 5.50
CA LEU A 82 0.90 -11.97 6.38
C LEU A 82 1.17 -10.67 5.60
N ASN A 83 1.82 -10.76 4.43
CA ASN A 83 2.01 -9.59 3.58
C ASN A 83 0.70 -9.05 3.00
N ARG A 84 -0.28 -9.92 2.69
CA ARG A 84 -1.61 -9.51 2.25
C ARG A 84 -2.31 -8.75 3.36
N GLU A 85 -2.36 -9.30 4.56
CA GLU A 85 -2.95 -8.65 5.73
C GLU A 85 -2.29 -7.31 6.04
N ALA A 86 -0.97 -7.23 5.98
CA ALA A 86 -0.23 -5.99 6.16
C ALA A 86 -0.59 -4.94 5.09
N ALA A 87 -0.72 -5.35 3.82
CA ALA A 87 -1.15 -4.45 2.74
C ALA A 87 -2.57 -3.92 2.97
N LEU A 88 -3.50 -4.79 3.38
CA LEU A 88 -4.88 -4.41 3.70
C LEU A 88 -4.94 -3.45 4.91
N ALA A 89 -4.22 -3.76 5.98
CA ALA A 89 -4.16 -2.92 7.18
C ALA A 89 -3.62 -1.51 6.85
N ARG A 90 -2.56 -1.44 6.03
CA ARG A 90 -2.01 -0.16 5.54
C ARG A 90 -3.01 0.60 4.67
N LEU A 91 -3.75 -0.07 3.79
CA LEU A 91 -4.78 0.57 2.98
C LEU A 91 -5.85 1.22 3.87
N VAL A 92 -6.37 0.46 4.84
CA VAL A 92 -7.39 0.95 5.77
C VAL A 92 -6.85 2.13 6.59
N ALA A 93 -5.61 2.04 7.07
CA ALA A 93 -4.97 3.12 7.82
C ALA A 93 -4.86 4.39 6.99
N VAL A 94 -4.36 4.32 5.75
CA VAL A 94 -4.24 5.46 4.83
C VAL A 94 -5.60 6.07 4.53
N ILE A 95 -6.61 5.26 4.22
CA ILE A 95 -7.95 5.80 3.93
C ILE A 95 -8.52 6.50 5.17
N LYS A 96 -8.38 5.90 6.35
CA LYS A 96 -8.86 6.51 7.62
C LYS A 96 -8.10 7.80 7.94
N GLU A 97 -6.79 7.81 7.77
CA GLU A 97 -5.93 8.96 7.99
C GLU A 97 -6.34 10.12 7.07
N LEU A 98 -6.43 9.88 5.76
CA LEU A 98 -6.79 10.91 4.78
C LEU A 98 -8.25 11.40 4.91
N THR A 99 -9.15 10.55 5.41
CA THR A 99 -10.55 10.93 5.65
C THR A 99 -10.74 11.64 6.98
N THR A 100 -9.91 11.35 7.99
CA THR A 100 -9.94 11.96 9.33
C THR A 100 -9.15 13.27 9.40
N GLU A 101 -8.01 13.37 8.71
CA GLU A 101 -7.05 14.48 8.81
C GLU A 101 -7.43 15.73 8.00
N GLN A 102 -8.62 16.27 8.23
CA GLN A 102 -8.78 17.72 8.11
C GLN A 102 -8.28 18.43 9.38
N LYS A 103 -7.01 18.23 9.75
CA LYS A 103 -6.27 19.20 10.60
C LYS A 103 -4.76 19.01 10.48
N ALA A 104 -4.14 19.87 9.66
CA ALA A 104 -2.70 20.15 9.57
C ALA A 104 -1.77 18.97 9.18
N ARG A 105 -1.41 18.93 7.89
CA ARG A 105 -0.34 18.08 7.34
C ARG A 105 0.96 18.26 8.13
N ARG A 106 1.48 17.17 8.71
CA ARG A 106 2.92 17.02 8.93
C ARG A 106 3.52 16.37 7.68
N PRO A 107 4.69 16.83 7.21
CA PRO A 107 5.33 16.23 6.04
C PRO A 107 5.58 14.74 6.32
N PRO A 108 5.31 13.85 5.35
CA PRO A 108 5.55 12.43 5.53
C PRO A 108 7.05 12.21 5.78
N GLN A 109 7.37 11.63 6.93
CA GLN A 109 8.72 11.19 7.24
C GLN A 109 9.08 10.13 6.20
N SER A 110 9.91 10.53 5.24
CA SER A 110 10.48 9.67 4.22
C SER A 110 11.10 8.43 4.89
N ALA A 111 10.40 7.29 4.83
CA ALA A 111 10.96 6.00 5.18
C ALA A 111 12.09 5.73 4.18
N GLN A 112 13.32 5.91 4.66
CA GLN A 112 14.53 5.77 3.89
C GLN A 112 14.53 4.46 3.11
N ARG A 113 14.71 4.62 1.80
CA ARG A 113 15.21 3.60 0.87
C ARG A 113 16.29 2.76 1.55
N SER A 114 15.98 1.50 1.90
CA SER A 114 17.01 0.48 2.12
C SER A 114 17.66 0.12 0.77
N GLY A 115 18.47 1.03 0.25
CA GLY A 115 19.47 0.73 -0.76
C GLY A 115 20.68 0.13 -0.06
N ILE A 116 20.62 -1.16 0.28
CA ILE A 116 21.82 -1.92 0.65
C ILE A 116 22.66 -2.05 -0.63
N LYS A 117 23.54 -1.07 -0.82
CA LYS A 117 24.64 -1.13 -1.78
C LYS A 117 25.74 -1.96 -1.13
N ARG A 118 25.77 -3.26 -1.42
CA ARG A 118 26.97 -4.06 -1.22
C ARG A 118 27.99 -3.69 -2.30
N ARG A 119 29.26 -3.49 -1.90
CA ARG A 119 30.44 -3.94 -2.65
C ARG A 119 31.71 -3.84 -1.78
N ASN A 120 32.27 -5.02 -1.56
CA ASN A 120 33.55 -5.47 -1.02
C ASN A 120 34.75 -4.52 -1.10
N GLY A 121 35.55 -4.53 -0.01
CA GLY A 121 36.95 -4.96 0.08
C GLY A 121 38.01 -4.31 -0.81
N TRP A 122 39.05 -3.74 -0.19
CA TRP A 122 40.47 -4.13 -0.22
C TRP A 122 41.13 -3.70 1.09
#